data_AF-A0A1I8CH64-F1
#
_entry.id   AF-A0A1I8CH64-F1
#
_cell.length_a   1.000
_cell.length_b   1.000
_cell.length_c   1.000
_cell.angle_alpha   90.00
_cell.angle_beta   90.00
_cell.angle_gamma   90.00
#
_symmetry.space_group_name_H-M   'P 1'
#
loop_
_entity.id
_entity.type
_entity.pdbx_description
1 polymer ?
#
loop_
_entity_poly.entity_id
_entity_poly.type
_entity_poly.pdbx_seq_one_letter_code
_entity_poly.pdbx_strand_id
1 'polypeptide(L)'
;MSKLIIALAICVLVISSAYAATPQCAICHEVIKAAESHFKNGEPEISLLTDLTRQCYTYGGQYGMNAITTCLQIVDANIDKIYGHFQNGMTPCQVCNIAKSCVAGDACTDTL
;
A
#
# COMPACT_ATOMS: atom_id res chain seq x y z
N MET A 1 -38.37 -23.29 -35.59
CA MET A 1 -37.20 -23.70 -34.78
C MET A 1 -36.39 -22.45 -34.43
N SER A 2 -37.00 -21.48 -33.72
CA SER A 2 -36.94 -21.31 -32.25
C SER A 2 -35.50 -21.06 -31.77
N LYS A 3 -34.93 -19.88 -32.05
CA LYS A 3 -34.90 -18.69 -31.14
C LYS A 3 -34.29 -18.90 -29.74
N LEU A 4 -33.75 -20.08 -29.41
CA LEU A 4 -33.25 -20.37 -28.06
C LEU A 4 -31.72 -20.51 -27.92
N ILE A 5 -30.95 -20.43 -29.01
CA ILE A 5 -29.47 -20.53 -28.95
C ILE A 5 -28.81 -19.13 -28.90
N ILE A 6 -29.56 -18.05 -29.12
CA ILE A 6 -29.05 -16.67 -29.07
C ILE A 6 -29.17 -16.07 -27.64
N ALA A 7 -29.76 -16.81 -26.69
CA ALA A 7 -30.17 -16.30 -25.38
C ALA A 7 -29.38 -16.86 -24.19
N LEU A 8 -28.31 -17.63 -24.40
CA LEU A 8 -27.41 -18.03 -23.31
C LEU A 8 -26.12 -17.21 -23.38
N ALA A 9 -26.23 -16.02 -22.79
CA ALA A 9 -25.17 -15.32 -22.06
C ALA A 9 -23.83 -15.18 -22.81
N ILE A 10 -23.49 -14.04 -23.42
CA ILE A 10 -23.35 -12.75 -22.71
C ILE A 10 -22.94 -12.97 -21.24
N CYS A 11 -21.96 -13.84 -20.99
CA CYS A 11 -21.12 -13.71 -19.81
C CYS A 11 -20.19 -12.54 -20.09
N VAL A 12 -20.76 -11.37 -19.82
CA VAL A 12 -20.13 -10.11 -19.45
C VAL A 12 -18.61 -10.17 -19.49
N LEU A 13 -18.07 -9.44 -20.47
CA LEU A 13 -16.78 -8.79 -20.42
C LEU A 13 -16.62 -8.07 -19.07
N VAL A 14 -16.16 -8.78 -18.06
CA VAL A 14 -15.40 -8.15 -16.98
C VAL A 14 -13.97 -8.48 -17.31
N ILE A 15 -13.39 -7.67 -18.20
CA ILE A 15 -11.96 -7.48 -18.20
C ILE A 15 -11.72 -6.89 -16.83
N SER A 16 -11.36 -7.73 -15.86
CA SER A 16 -10.86 -7.27 -14.58
C SER A 16 -9.63 -6.45 -14.93
N SER A 17 -9.78 -5.14 -15.08
CA SER A 17 -8.68 -4.21 -14.98
C SER A 17 -8.28 -4.27 -13.51
N ALA A 18 -7.58 -5.34 -13.15
CA ALA A 18 -6.69 -5.34 -12.01
C ALA A 18 -5.64 -4.31 -12.41
N TYR A 19 -5.91 -3.05 -12.06
CA TYR A 19 -4.95 -1.98 -12.16
C TYR A 19 -3.81 -2.40 -11.24
N ALA A 20 -2.82 -3.12 -11.74
CA ALA A 20 -1.74 -3.61 -10.91
C ALA A 20 -1.14 -2.42 -10.18
N ALA A 21 -1.08 -2.47 -8.85
CA ALA A 21 -0.41 -1.45 -8.08
C ALA A 21 1.00 -1.29 -8.66
N THR A 22 1.41 -0.05 -8.93
CA THR A 22 2.81 0.22 -9.24
C THR A 22 3.68 -0.38 -8.14
N PRO A 23 4.90 -0.85 -8.46
CA PRO A 23 5.80 -1.40 -7.46
C PRO A 23 5.96 -0.46 -6.25
N GLN A 24 6.02 0.86 -6.50
CA GLN A 24 6.12 1.87 -5.46
C GLN A 24 4.88 1.92 -4.54
N CYS A 25 3.68 1.80 -5.09
CA CYS A 25 2.44 1.77 -4.31
C CYS A 25 2.36 0.50 -3.45
N ALA A 26 2.69 -0.66 -4.04
CA ALA A 26 2.72 -1.93 -3.31
C ALA A 26 3.77 -1.92 -2.19
N ILE A 27 4.96 -1.36 -2.44
CA ILE A 27 6.01 -1.17 -1.43
C ILE A 27 5.47 -0.35 -0.26
N CYS A 28 4.90 0.81 -0.57
CA CYS A 28 4.41 1.70 0.46
C CYS A 28 3.29 1.04 1.27
N HIS A 29 2.33 0.38 0.61
CA HIS A 29 1.21 -0.25 1.28
C HIS A 29 1.66 -1.30 2.29
N GLU A 30 2.53 -2.23 1.88
CA GLU A 30 3.02 -3.29 2.75
C GLU A 30 3.81 -2.73 3.95
N VAL A 31 4.65 -1.72 3.73
CA VAL A 31 5.44 -1.07 4.79
C VAL A 31 4.55 -0.32 5.78
N ILE A 32 3.55 0.42 5.31
CA ILE A 32 2.63 1.12 6.21
C ILE A 32 1.72 0.14 6.95
N LYS A 33 1.21 -0.89 6.27
CA LYS A 33 0.34 -1.91 6.87
C LYS A 33 1.05 -2.67 7.99
N ALA A 34 2.29 -3.10 7.75
CA ALA A 34 3.03 -3.76 8.81
C ALA A 34 3.45 -2.77 9.90
N ALA A 35 3.63 -1.48 9.62
CA ALA A 35 3.82 -0.49 10.69
C ALA A 35 2.54 -0.26 11.52
N GLU A 36 1.34 -0.27 10.91
CA GLU A 36 0.04 -0.21 11.60
C GLU A 36 -0.18 -1.38 12.56
N SER A 37 0.22 -2.59 12.18
CA SER A 37 0.04 -3.75 13.06
C SER A 37 0.91 -3.69 14.32
N HIS A 38 1.99 -2.89 14.29
CA HIS A 38 2.92 -2.71 15.40
C HIS A 38 2.70 -1.39 16.16
N PHE A 39 2.19 -0.36 15.49
CA PHE A 39 1.95 0.96 16.08
C PHE A 39 0.86 0.88 17.14
N LYS A 40 1.18 1.29 18.37
CA LYS A 40 0.17 1.51 19.41
C LYS A 40 -0.11 2.99 19.53
N ASN A 41 -1.39 3.33 19.60
CA ASN A 41 -1.79 4.73 19.74
C ASN A 41 -1.16 5.35 21.00
N GLY A 42 -0.40 6.43 20.82
CA GLY A 42 0.40 7.07 21.88
C GLY A 42 1.85 6.59 21.99
N GLU A 43 2.33 5.69 21.12
CA GLU A 43 3.76 5.37 21.03
C GLU A 43 4.59 6.57 20.53
N PRO A 44 5.84 6.73 20.99
CA PRO A 44 6.72 7.77 20.49
C PRO A 44 6.99 7.64 18.99
N GLU A 45 7.09 8.77 18.29
CA GLU A 45 7.42 8.84 16.86
C GLU A 45 8.73 8.11 16.51
N ILE A 46 9.72 8.14 17.41
CA ILE A 46 10.99 7.42 17.22
C ILE A 46 10.82 5.89 17.18
N SER A 47 9.82 5.35 17.88
CA SER A 47 9.49 3.93 17.84
C SER A 47 8.93 3.56 16.47
N LEU A 48 8.01 4.39 15.94
CA LEU A 48 7.46 4.20 14.61
C LEU A 48 8.54 4.27 13.52
N LEU A 49 9.45 5.26 13.61
CA LEU A 49 10.58 5.36 12.69
C LEU A 49 11.46 4.10 12.72
N THR A 50 11.72 3.57 13.92
CA THR A 50 12.50 2.34 14.09
C THR A 50 11.83 1.15 13.42
N ASP A 51 10.50 1.01 13.57
CA ASP A 51 9.74 -0.09 13.00
C ASP A 51 9.62 0.00 11.48
N LEU A 52 9.32 1.18 10.94
CA LEU A 52 9.32 1.45 9.49
C LEU A 52 10.71 1.17 8.87
N THR A 53 11.77 1.63 9.54
CA THR A 53 13.16 1.38 9.11
C THR A 53 13.44 -0.12 9.05
N ARG A 54 13.08 -0.88 10.11
CA ARG A 54 13.27 -2.34 10.15
C ARG A 54 12.56 -3.01 8.97
N GLN A 55 11.35 -2.59 8.65
CA GLN A 55 10.59 -3.15 7.54
C GLN A 55 11.19 -2.83 6.17
N CYS A 56 11.75 -1.63 5.98
CA CYS A 56 12.48 -1.33 4.75
C CYS A 56 13.65 -2.30 4.50
N TYR A 57 14.34 -2.74 5.56
CA TYR A 57 15.39 -3.76 5.44
C TYR A 57 14.84 -5.16 5.15
N THR A 58 13.72 -5.54 5.79
CA THR A 58 13.02 -6.80 5.49
C THR A 58 12.59 -6.84 4.02
N TYR A 59 12.02 -5.74 3.52
CA TYR A 59 11.61 -5.59 2.14
C TYR A 59 12.80 -5.66 1.17
N GLY A 60 13.93 -5.05 1.55
CA GLY A 60 15.19 -5.17 0.83
C GLY A 60 15.68 -6.59 0.59
N GLY A 61 15.50 -7.46 1.58
CA GLY A 61 15.83 -8.89 1.45
C GLY A 61 15.02 -9.58 0.35
N GLN A 62 13.82 -9.08 0.06
CA GLN A 62 12.91 -9.67 -0.93
C GLN A 62 13.01 -9.02 -2.33
N TYR A 63 13.28 -7.71 -2.41
CA TYR A 63 13.21 -6.94 -3.66
C TYR A 63 14.54 -6.29 -4.08
N GLY A 64 15.60 -6.46 -3.28
CA GLY A 64 16.94 -5.96 -3.56
C GLY A 64 17.24 -4.60 -2.92
N MET A 65 18.53 -4.22 -2.98
CA MET A 65 19.06 -3.02 -2.30
C MET A 65 18.36 -1.71 -2.72
N ASN A 66 17.98 -1.56 -3.99
CA ASN A 66 17.30 -0.35 -4.47
C ASN A 66 15.91 -0.16 -3.83
N ALA A 67 15.26 -1.25 -3.42
CA ALA A 67 13.99 -1.19 -2.72
C ALA A 67 14.17 -0.69 -1.28
N ILE A 68 15.29 -1.03 -0.62
CA ILE A 68 15.65 -0.49 0.71
C ILE A 68 15.78 1.03 0.61
N THR A 69 16.60 1.51 -0.33
CA THR A 69 16.86 2.95 -0.47
C THR A 69 15.57 3.71 -0.75
N THR A 70 14.75 3.22 -1.67
CA THR A 70 13.45 3.83 -1.99
C THR A 70 12.54 3.85 -0.76
N CYS A 71 12.45 2.75 -0.01
CA CYS A 71 11.62 2.67 1.19
C CYS A 71 12.10 3.64 2.27
N LEU A 72 13.40 3.68 2.57
CA LEU A 72 13.97 4.57 3.58
C LEU A 72 13.76 6.04 3.19
N GLN A 73 13.89 6.39 1.92
CA GLN A 73 13.60 7.75 1.42
C GLN A 73 12.13 8.13 1.62
N ILE A 74 11.19 7.20 1.40
CA ILE A 74 9.77 7.44 1.62
C ILE A 74 9.49 7.66 3.11
N VAL A 75 10.06 6.82 3.98
CA VAL A 75 9.90 6.91 5.43
C VAL A 75 10.46 8.22 5.96
N ASP A 76 11.72 8.55 5.64
CA ASP A 76 12.41 9.76 6.11
C ASP A 76 11.69 11.04 5.66
N ALA A 77 11.24 11.10 4.39
CA ALA A 77 10.56 12.28 3.86
C ALA A 77 9.14 12.49 4.40
N ASN A 78 8.55 11.48 5.05
CA ASN A 78 7.14 11.50 5.44
C ASN A 78 6.87 11.10 6.89
N ILE A 79 7.89 10.80 7.72
CA ILE A 79 7.70 10.26 9.07
C ILE A 79 6.77 11.13 9.93
N ASP A 80 6.94 12.46 9.93
CA ASP A 80 6.10 13.40 10.67
C ASP A 80 4.61 13.31 10.25
N LYS A 81 4.37 13.18 8.94
CA LYS A 81 3.02 13.06 8.37
C LYS A 81 2.43 11.69 8.68
N ILE A 82 3.22 10.65 8.46
CA ILE A 82 2.88 9.27 8.72
C ILE A 82 2.47 9.13 10.19
N TYR A 83 3.27 9.65 11.14
CA TYR A 83 2.97 9.62 12.57
C TYR A 83 1.65 10.34 12.91
N GLY A 84 1.45 11.55 12.40
CA GLY A 84 0.16 12.25 12.57
C GLY A 84 -1.02 11.49 11.95
N HIS A 85 -0.80 10.79 10.84
CA HIS A 85 -1.84 10.00 10.18
C HIS A 85 -2.20 8.72 10.95
N PHE A 86 -1.20 8.06 11.53
CA PHE A 86 -1.40 6.92 12.43
C PHE A 86 -2.21 7.31 13.67
N GLN A 87 -1.94 8.47 14.28
CA GLN A 87 -2.75 8.99 15.39
C GLN A 87 -4.21 9.27 14.99
N ASN A 88 -4.44 9.62 13.72
CA ASN A 88 -5.76 9.89 13.16
C ASN A 88 -6.47 8.63 12.62
N GLY A 89 -5.85 7.45 12.72
CA GLY A 89 -6.45 6.18 12.27
C GLY A 89 -6.65 6.09 10.76
N MET A 90 -5.79 6.73 9.97
CA MET A 90 -5.79 6.58 8.51
C MET A 90 -5.38 5.16 8.11
N THR A 91 -5.80 4.73 6.92
CA THR A 91 -5.43 3.44 6.35
C THR A 91 -4.12 3.50 5.55
N PRO A 92 -3.47 2.35 5.25
CA PRO A 92 -2.21 2.32 4.52
C PRO A 92 -2.31 2.97 3.14
N CYS A 93 -3.40 2.74 2.40
CA CYS A 93 -3.59 3.40 1.11
C CYS A 93 -3.74 4.92 1.22
N GLN A 94 -4.38 5.43 2.27
CA GLN A 94 -4.50 6.88 2.46
C GLN A 94 -3.11 7.50 2.68
N VAL A 95 -2.30 6.88 3.54
CA VAL A 95 -0.92 7.31 3.79
C VAL A 95 -0.10 7.29 2.50
N CYS A 96 -0.19 6.21 1.72
CA CYS A 96 0.59 6.06 0.49
C CYS A 96 0.16 6.99 -0.66
N ASN A 97 -1.12 7.35 -0.74
CA ASN A 97 -1.59 8.37 -1.67
C ASN A 97 -1.09 9.77 -1.27
N ILE A 98 -1.09 10.12 0.02
CA ILE A 98 -0.58 11.41 0.50
C ILE A 98 0.93 11.51 0.31
N ALA A 99 1.65 10.40 0.53
CA ALA A 99 3.09 10.29 0.25
C ALA A 99 3.42 10.34 -1.26
N LYS A 100 2.40 10.36 -2.14
CA LYS A 100 2.53 10.27 -3.60
C LYS A 100 3.23 8.99 -4.08
N SER A 101 3.22 7.95 -3.25
CA SER A 101 3.73 6.62 -3.58
C SER A 101 2.69 5.79 -4.32
N CYS A 102 1.40 6.12 -4.15
CA CYS A 102 0.30 5.62 -4.97
C CYS A 102 -0.33 6.78 -5.75
N VAL A 103 -0.78 6.50 -6.98
CA VAL A 103 -1.62 7.38 -7.80
C VAL A 103 -3.04 6.84 -7.92
N ALA A 104 -3.99 7.67 -8.36
CA ALA A 104 -5.40 7.28 -8.49
C ALA A 104 -5.66 6.08 -9.44
N GLY A 105 -4.66 5.67 -10.22
CA GLY A 105 -4.71 4.49 -11.08
C GLY A 105 -4.08 3.23 -10.48
N ASP A 106 -3.55 3.26 -9.25
CA ASP A 106 -3.01 2.07 -8.57
C ASP A 106 -4.13 1.32 -7.84
N ALA A 107 -4.21 -0.01 -7.96
CA ALA A 107 -5.04 -0.81 -7.06
C ALA A 107 -4.37 -0.90 -5.69
N CYS A 108 -4.56 0.14 -4.89
CA CYS A 108 -4.27 0.09 -3.46
C CYS A 108 -5.53 -0.40 -2.74
N THR A 109 -5.45 -1.57 -2.10
CA THR A 109 -6.58 -2.17 -1.37
C THR A 109 -6.22 -2.39 0.09
N ASP A 110 -6.91 -1.68 0.98
CA ASP A 110 -6.88 -1.92 2.43
C ASP A 110 -7.83 -3.06 2.77
N THR A 111 -7.41 -4.30 2.57
CA THR A 111 -8.17 -5.45 3.09
C THR A 111 -7.99 -5.55 4.61
N LEU A 112 -9.11 -5.34 5.31
CA LEU A 112 -9.32 -5.55 6.76
C LEU A 112 -8.89 -6.95 7.20
#